data_AF-A0A8H6T2H6-F1
#
_entry.id   AF-A0A8H6T2H6-F1
#
_cell.length_a   1.000
_cell.length_b   1.000
_cell.length_c   1.000
_cell.angle_alpha   90.00
_cell.angle_beta   90.00
_cell.angle_gamma   90.00
#
_symmetry.space_group_name_H-M   'P 1'
#
loop_
_entity.id
_entity.type
_entity.pdbx_description
1 polymer ?
#
loop_
_entity_poly.entity_id
_entity_poly.type
_entity_poly.pdbx_seq_one_letter_code
_entity_poly.pdbx_strand_id
1 'polypeptide(L)'
;MPDTTRPFSLLPTAFDIHSHPTVEALATTLEPLTAELAENEALREQLGQDEAIWTDLNRLWRDLSRAQLTFWDNDDSDDEEADQHEKQRQYALRLLSASLARFTRNLVAAVPRNQSKAFENEPYIRRLVHYYTSWSFLEDQEALLVARVLSQTLANLVSGNEALVSKLWNTYLNLPEDQVILIRLLASSDPRTLVAALILILSCIHGSRTRMRMLTRTVIGVRICVCLLDCMVKLYDADDGTDEARAFDIGYEIFSRIMGVDLVPSLFSRLSVADEIITPHQTTLLKLVDSYLQSASLTQIPSTPLGTSLYGKLRPMLARTFFSLSSYAQNSIRTSLGNPAPDAPPSNGPLASLDVMLPKACEALVLVTQCIVTVTLGSSAEIEQTSQDYFNEILPPEDGAAGLLESLTELLRLLDAFLPRINFGKPVPDAGRAQPNVGVGDGITGFNYLKRDLVRLLGILCHENKAVQDRARQCGGIEAVMNLCVVDERNPYLREHAIFTLHNLLVGNPENQAVVDSIQPSGKWDDTGVLQQIPGAVRK
;
A
#
# COMPACT_ATOMS: atom_id res chain seq x y z
N MET A 1 20.82 24.23 -41.18
CA MET A 1 19.68 25.15 -41.32
C MET A 1 18.77 24.58 -42.40
N PRO A 2 17.66 23.93 -42.05
CA PRO A 2 16.68 23.50 -43.05
C PRO A 2 16.06 24.73 -43.72
N ASP A 3 15.88 24.65 -45.03
CA ASP A 3 15.32 25.69 -45.90
C ASP A 3 13.88 26.02 -45.47
N THR A 4 13.65 27.27 -45.05
CA THR A 4 12.39 27.77 -44.48
C THR A 4 11.27 27.98 -45.50
N THR A 5 11.49 27.62 -46.76
CA THR A 5 10.57 27.87 -47.87
C THR A 5 9.71 26.67 -48.28
N ARG A 6 9.94 25.47 -47.72
CA ARG A 6 9.08 24.29 -47.94
C ARG A 6 8.42 23.86 -46.64
N PRO A 7 7.11 23.50 -46.65
CA PRO A 7 6.47 22.89 -45.50
C PRO A 7 7.23 21.61 -45.14
N PHE A 8 7.52 21.45 -43.85
CA PHE A 8 8.18 20.26 -43.32
C PHE A 8 7.21 19.08 -43.42
N SER A 9 7.45 18.19 -44.38
CA SER A 9 6.72 16.93 -44.53
C SER A 9 7.49 15.85 -43.80
N LEU A 10 6.87 15.25 -42.77
CA LEU A 10 7.45 14.13 -42.04
C LEU A 10 7.33 12.83 -42.86
N LEU A 11 6.35 12.78 -43.77
CA LEU A 11 6.14 11.66 -44.68
C LEU A 11 6.90 11.83 -46.00
N PRO A 12 7.73 10.85 -46.41
CA PRO A 12 8.20 10.74 -47.78
C PRO A 12 7.04 10.56 -48.77
N THR A 13 7.17 11.08 -49.99
CA THR A 13 6.12 11.01 -51.04
C THR A 13 5.71 9.59 -51.44
N ALA A 14 6.53 8.57 -51.14
CA ALA A 14 6.29 7.16 -51.47
C ALA A 14 6.08 6.28 -50.22
N PHE A 15 5.71 6.85 -49.07
CA PHE A 15 5.50 6.08 -47.84
C PHE A 15 4.26 5.18 -47.91
N ASP A 16 4.43 3.89 -47.58
CA ASP A 16 3.34 2.91 -47.46
C ASP A 16 3.51 2.09 -46.17
N ILE A 17 2.52 2.17 -45.27
CA ILE A 17 2.52 1.47 -43.98
C ILE A 17 2.53 -0.06 -44.12
N HIS A 18 2.14 -0.60 -45.27
CA HIS A 18 2.15 -2.04 -45.54
C HIS A 18 3.49 -2.53 -46.12
N SER A 19 4.38 -1.61 -46.50
CA SER A 19 5.68 -1.91 -47.11
C SER A 19 6.81 -1.78 -46.09
N HIS A 20 7.30 -2.93 -45.59
CA HIS A 20 8.34 -2.99 -44.55
C HIS A 20 9.61 -2.15 -44.86
N PRO A 21 10.13 -2.07 -46.11
CA PRO A 21 11.31 -1.24 -46.38
C PRO A 21 11.03 0.26 -46.22
N THR A 22 9.84 0.72 -46.59
CA THR A 22 9.49 2.14 -46.44
C THR A 22 9.21 2.52 -44.99
N VAL A 23 8.68 1.57 -44.21
CA VAL A 23 8.47 1.70 -42.75
C VAL A 23 9.80 1.78 -42.02
N GLU A 24 10.74 0.89 -42.32
CA GLU A 24 12.10 0.91 -41.75
C GLU A 24 12.84 2.20 -42.12
N ALA A 25 12.81 2.59 -43.40
CA ALA A 25 13.45 3.82 -43.86
C ALA A 25 12.92 5.06 -43.14
N LEU A 26 11.59 5.15 -42.92
CA LEU A 26 11.02 6.24 -42.12
C LEU A 26 11.50 6.18 -40.67
N ALA A 27 11.48 5.00 -40.05
CA ALA A 27 11.91 4.84 -38.66
C ALA A 27 13.36 5.28 -38.46
N THR A 28 14.27 4.92 -39.37
CA THR A 28 15.67 5.36 -39.36
C THR A 28 15.82 6.87 -39.62
N THR A 29 15.01 7.44 -40.52
CA THR A 29 15.04 8.87 -40.84
C THR A 29 14.60 9.74 -39.65
N LEU A 30 13.74 9.22 -38.78
CA LEU A 30 13.30 9.93 -37.57
C LEU A 30 14.37 10.02 -36.48
N GLU A 31 15.37 9.13 -36.46
CA GLU A 31 16.32 9.03 -35.35
C GLU A 31 17.21 10.28 -35.16
N PRO A 32 17.88 10.83 -36.21
CA PRO A 32 18.70 12.02 -36.05
C PRO A 32 17.90 13.22 -35.53
N LEU A 33 16.71 13.43 -36.09
CA LEU A 33 15.84 14.53 -35.68
C LEU A 33 15.30 14.33 -34.26
N THR A 34 15.02 13.09 -33.87
CA THR A 34 14.61 12.75 -32.49
C THR A 34 15.71 13.10 -31.49
N ALA A 35 16.99 12.84 -31.83
CA ALA A 35 18.13 13.20 -31.01
C ALA A 35 18.28 14.72 -30.88
N GLU A 36 18.17 15.47 -31.97
CA GLU A 36 18.22 16.94 -31.94
C GLU A 36 17.10 17.54 -31.07
N LEU A 37 15.88 17.00 -31.16
CA LEU A 37 14.75 17.42 -30.35
C LEU A 37 14.94 17.15 -28.85
N ALA A 38 15.81 16.20 -28.46
CA ALA A 38 16.05 15.90 -27.05
C ALA A 38 16.71 17.07 -26.30
N GLU A 39 17.53 17.86 -27.00
CA GLU A 39 18.35 18.92 -26.39
C GLU A 39 17.94 20.34 -26.83
N ASN A 40 17.16 20.48 -27.90
CA ASN A 40 16.84 21.77 -28.50
C ASN A 40 15.37 22.16 -28.36
N GLU A 41 15.05 22.96 -27.34
CA GLU A 41 13.69 23.48 -27.10
C GLU A 41 13.18 24.38 -28.25
N ALA A 42 14.03 25.26 -28.78
CA ALA A 42 13.66 26.15 -29.88
C ALA A 42 13.27 25.36 -31.15
N LEU A 43 13.95 24.24 -31.42
CA LEU A 43 13.61 23.35 -32.53
C LEU A 43 12.23 22.69 -32.33
N ARG A 44 11.88 22.31 -31.08
CA ARG A 44 10.54 21.77 -30.78
C ARG A 44 9.45 22.78 -31.11
N GLU A 45 9.64 24.02 -30.69
CA GLU A 45 8.70 25.11 -30.99
C GLU A 45 8.62 25.38 -32.49
N GLN A 46 9.76 25.47 -33.17
CA GLN A 46 9.82 25.73 -34.60
C GLN A 46 9.12 24.64 -35.42
N LEU A 47 9.42 23.36 -35.17
CA LEU A 47 8.76 22.26 -35.89
C LEU A 47 7.26 22.21 -35.56
N GLY A 48 6.90 22.44 -34.30
CA GLY A 48 5.49 22.43 -33.87
C GLY A 48 4.64 23.59 -34.41
N GLN A 49 5.27 24.64 -34.97
CA GLN A 49 4.56 25.72 -35.64
C GLN A 49 4.00 25.32 -37.00
N ASP A 50 4.62 24.36 -37.68
CA ASP A 50 4.17 23.85 -38.97
C ASP A 50 2.95 22.93 -38.79
N GLU A 51 1.81 23.25 -39.40
CA GLU A 51 0.60 22.43 -39.28
C GLU A 51 0.69 21.12 -40.07
N ALA A 52 1.61 21.01 -41.04
CA ALA A 52 1.84 19.78 -41.80
C ALA A 52 2.32 18.65 -40.90
N ILE A 53 3.20 18.94 -39.91
CA ILE A 53 3.73 17.91 -39.00
C ILE A 53 2.62 17.21 -38.22
N TRP A 54 1.60 17.95 -37.79
CA TRP A 54 0.51 17.40 -36.98
C TRP A 54 -0.42 16.53 -37.83
N THR A 55 -0.64 16.93 -39.08
CA THR A 55 -1.40 16.14 -40.05
C THR A 55 -0.71 14.82 -40.34
N ASP A 56 0.60 14.86 -40.59
CA ASP A 56 1.42 13.68 -40.86
C ASP A 56 1.53 12.76 -39.64
N LEU A 57 1.76 13.32 -38.45
CA LEU A 57 1.81 12.55 -37.20
C LEU A 57 0.48 11.86 -36.90
N ASN A 58 -0.65 12.55 -37.07
CA ASN A 58 -1.97 11.94 -36.86
C ASN A 58 -2.23 10.80 -37.83
N ARG A 59 -1.90 11.00 -39.11
CA ARG A 59 -1.98 9.96 -40.13
C ARG A 59 -1.12 8.76 -39.76
N LEU A 60 0.14 8.98 -39.38
CA LEU A 60 1.06 7.92 -38.99
C LEU A 60 0.60 7.12 -37.78
N TRP A 61 0.20 7.79 -36.69
CA TRP A 61 -0.30 7.10 -35.50
C TRP A 61 -1.54 6.26 -35.79
N ARG A 62 -2.47 6.79 -36.58
CA ARG A 62 -3.69 6.08 -36.99
C ARG A 62 -3.36 4.86 -37.86
N ASP A 63 -2.55 5.05 -38.90
CA ASP A 63 -2.26 4.01 -39.89
C ASP A 63 -1.38 2.91 -39.25
N LEU A 64 -0.40 3.28 -38.41
CA LEU A 64 0.40 2.34 -37.62
C LEU A 64 -0.45 1.53 -36.63
N SER A 65 -1.34 2.20 -35.88
CA SER A 65 -2.24 1.52 -34.95
C SER A 65 -3.11 0.50 -35.68
N ARG A 66 -3.70 0.87 -36.83
CA ARG A 66 -4.49 -0.05 -37.65
C ARG A 66 -3.66 -1.23 -38.16
N ALA A 67 -2.49 -0.97 -38.74
CA ALA A 67 -1.63 -2.00 -39.31
C ALA A 67 -1.18 -3.05 -38.29
N GLN A 68 -0.90 -2.65 -37.04
CA GLN A 68 -0.56 -3.57 -35.95
C GLN A 68 -1.76 -4.39 -35.47
N LEU A 69 -2.96 -3.81 -35.47
CA LEU A 69 -4.17 -4.44 -34.95
C LEU A 69 -4.87 -5.38 -35.95
N THR A 70 -4.58 -5.26 -37.26
CA THR A 70 -5.08 -6.17 -38.31
C THR A 70 -4.39 -7.55 -38.33
N PHE A 71 -3.47 -7.81 -37.40
CA PHE A 71 -2.74 -9.07 -37.27
C PHE A 71 -3.64 -10.32 -37.17
N TRP A 72 -4.84 -10.19 -36.58
CA TRP A 72 -5.76 -11.32 -36.34
C TRP A 72 -6.71 -11.64 -37.51
N ASP A 73 -6.72 -10.85 -38.59
CA ASP A 73 -7.65 -11.03 -39.71
C ASP A 73 -7.10 -11.91 -40.84
N ASN A 74 -5.80 -12.26 -40.82
CA ASN A 74 -5.17 -13.08 -41.86
C ASN A 74 -4.82 -14.48 -41.32
N ASP A 75 -5.74 -15.39 -41.63
CA ASP A 75 -5.83 -16.81 -41.30
C ASP A 75 -4.85 -17.68 -42.12
N ASP A 76 -4.25 -18.67 -41.44
CA ASP A 76 -3.89 -20.02 -41.91
C ASP A 76 -3.33 -20.20 -43.35
N SER A 77 -2.12 -19.70 -43.63
CA SER A 77 -1.33 -20.17 -44.79
C SER A 77 -0.04 -20.86 -44.33
N ASP A 78 0.11 -22.16 -44.61
CA ASP A 78 1.31 -23.00 -44.32
C ASP A 78 2.55 -22.64 -45.20
N ASP A 79 2.62 -21.41 -45.74
CA ASP A 79 3.67 -20.97 -46.66
C ASP A 79 4.86 -20.31 -45.91
N GLU A 80 6.01 -20.98 -45.86
CA GLU A 80 7.22 -20.50 -45.16
C GLU A 80 7.72 -19.11 -45.63
N GLU A 81 7.50 -18.75 -46.90
CA GLU A 81 7.84 -17.42 -47.44
C GLU A 81 6.89 -16.32 -46.93
N ALA A 82 5.61 -16.64 -46.75
CA ALA A 82 4.61 -15.72 -46.20
C ALA A 82 4.90 -15.41 -44.72
N ASP A 83 5.32 -16.44 -43.97
CA ASP A 83 5.74 -16.32 -42.58
C ASP A 83 6.96 -15.39 -42.41
N GLN A 84 7.94 -15.46 -43.30
CA GLN A 84 9.13 -14.61 -43.23
C GLN A 84 8.83 -13.15 -43.55
N HIS A 85 8.00 -12.89 -44.56
CA HIS A 85 7.54 -11.55 -44.90
C HIS A 85 6.73 -10.91 -43.77
N GLU A 86 5.88 -11.69 -43.10
CA GLU A 86 5.08 -11.21 -41.99
C GLU A 86 5.95 -10.88 -40.76
N LYS A 87 6.95 -11.70 -40.44
CA LYS A 87 7.94 -11.40 -39.39
C LYS A 87 8.70 -10.09 -39.65
N GLN A 88 9.15 -9.87 -40.89
CA GLN A 88 9.83 -8.63 -41.29
C GLN A 88 8.92 -7.42 -41.15
N ARG A 89 7.65 -7.56 -41.57
CA ARG A 89 6.65 -6.50 -41.42
C ARG A 89 6.40 -6.16 -39.96
N GLN A 90 6.24 -7.17 -39.09
CA GLN A 90 6.04 -6.94 -37.66
C GLN A 90 7.24 -6.26 -36.99
N TYR A 91 8.45 -6.66 -37.37
CA TYR A 91 9.68 -6.01 -36.94
C TYR A 91 9.70 -4.52 -37.35
N ALA A 92 9.44 -4.24 -38.63
CA ALA A 92 9.40 -2.88 -39.15
C ALA A 92 8.36 -2.01 -38.42
N LEU A 93 7.14 -2.53 -38.21
CA LEU A 93 6.09 -1.82 -37.49
C LEU A 93 6.42 -1.60 -36.01
N ARG A 94 7.13 -2.54 -35.36
CA ARG A 94 7.66 -2.37 -33.99
C ARG A 94 8.71 -1.26 -33.94
N LEU A 95 9.67 -1.29 -34.86
CA LEU A 95 10.71 -0.28 -34.97
C LEU A 95 10.10 1.11 -35.18
N LEU A 96 9.15 1.25 -36.10
CA LEU A 96 8.44 2.50 -36.32
C LEU A 96 7.64 2.93 -35.08
N SER A 97 7.01 2.01 -34.35
CA SER A 97 6.31 2.34 -33.09
C SER A 97 7.25 2.98 -32.07
N ALA A 98 8.44 2.40 -31.87
CA ALA A 98 9.42 2.94 -30.95
C ALA A 98 9.95 4.30 -31.41
N SER A 99 10.33 4.44 -32.70
CA SER A 99 10.89 5.68 -33.24
C SER A 99 9.87 6.82 -33.26
N LEU A 100 8.62 6.55 -33.67
CA LEU A 100 7.54 7.54 -33.67
C LEU A 100 7.16 7.98 -32.25
N ALA A 101 7.16 7.06 -31.29
CA ALA A 101 6.95 7.37 -29.88
C ALA A 101 8.06 8.28 -29.34
N ARG A 102 9.34 7.94 -29.55
CA ARG A 102 10.47 8.78 -29.12
C ARG A 102 10.44 10.17 -29.76
N PHE A 103 10.17 10.24 -31.07
CA PHE A 103 10.02 11.49 -31.80
C PHE A 103 8.92 12.36 -31.17
N THR A 104 7.71 11.80 -31.02
CA THR A 104 6.55 12.50 -30.43
C THR A 104 6.86 12.96 -29.01
N ARG A 105 7.43 12.08 -28.17
CA ARG A 105 7.80 12.35 -26.76
C ARG A 105 8.76 13.52 -26.63
N ASN A 106 9.75 13.62 -27.52
CA ASN A 106 10.75 14.69 -27.51
C ASN A 106 10.18 15.98 -28.12
N LEU A 107 9.38 15.90 -29.19
CA LEU A 107 8.74 17.07 -29.83
C LEU A 107 7.82 17.84 -28.88
N VAL A 108 7.13 17.15 -27.97
CA VAL A 108 6.16 17.76 -27.04
C VAL A 108 6.79 18.18 -25.71
N ALA A 109 8.04 17.81 -25.45
CA ALA A 109 8.67 17.99 -24.14
C ALA A 109 8.75 19.48 -23.77
N ALA A 110 8.03 19.85 -22.70
CA ALA A 110 7.92 21.21 -22.17
C ALA A 110 7.30 22.25 -23.14
N VAL A 111 6.59 21.83 -24.21
CA VAL A 111 5.98 22.75 -25.18
C VAL A 111 4.44 22.59 -25.19
N PRO A 112 3.67 23.44 -24.50
CA PRO A 112 2.21 23.27 -24.32
C PRO A 112 1.38 23.22 -25.60
N ARG A 113 1.76 24.00 -26.63
CA ARG A 113 1.10 23.96 -27.95
C ARG A 113 1.26 22.58 -28.59
N ASN A 114 2.49 22.06 -28.60
CA ASN A 114 2.82 20.77 -29.19
C ASN A 114 2.11 19.64 -28.45
N GLN A 115 2.10 19.69 -27.10
CA GLN A 115 1.35 18.76 -26.28
C GLN A 115 -0.13 18.72 -26.67
N SER A 116 -0.77 19.89 -26.82
CA SER A 116 -2.20 19.99 -27.15
C SER A 116 -2.52 19.37 -28.52
N LYS A 117 -1.68 19.63 -29.53
CA LYS A 117 -1.82 19.05 -30.87
C LYS A 117 -1.55 17.54 -30.88
N ALA A 118 -0.48 17.11 -30.24
CA ALA A 118 -0.09 15.69 -30.20
C ALA A 118 -1.05 14.84 -29.36
N PHE A 119 -1.75 15.43 -28.38
CA PHE A 119 -2.72 14.72 -27.54
C PHE A 119 -3.89 14.13 -28.34
N GLU A 120 -4.18 14.64 -29.54
CA GLU A 120 -5.15 14.03 -30.46
C GLU A 120 -4.79 12.58 -30.84
N ASN A 121 -3.52 12.20 -30.68
CA ASN A 121 -3.02 10.85 -30.97
C ASN A 121 -3.10 9.89 -29.78
N GLU A 122 -3.51 10.35 -28.59
CA GLU A 122 -3.62 9.51 -27.39
C GLU A 122 -4.38 8.19 -27.63
N PRO A 123 -5.55 8.17 -28.31
CA PRO A 123 -6.31 6.93 -28.49
C PRO A 123 -5.52 5.86 -29.28
N TYR A 124 -4.69 6.27 -30.24
CA TYR A 124 -3.84 5.38 -31.02
C TYR A 124 -2.65 4.87 -30.20
N ILE A 125 -2.01 5.77 -29.44
CA ILE A 125 -0.91 5.43 -28.53
C ILE A 125 -1.39 4.44 -27.47
N ARG A 126 -2.56 4.70 -26.85
CA ARG A 126 -3.18 3.80 -25.86
C ARG A 126 -3.49 2.43 -26.43
N ARG A 127 -4.02 2.35 -27.66
CA ARG A 127 -4.26 1.08 -28.35
C ARG A 127 -2.98 0.29 -28.59
N LEU A 128 -1.89 0.96 -28.98
CA LEU A 128 -0.60 0.31 -29.16
C LEU A 128 -0.01 -0.16 -27.82
N VAL A 129 -0.13 0.61 -26.74
CA VAL A 129 0.27 0.14 -25.40
C VAL A 129 -0.51 -1.12 -25.03
N HIS A 130 -1.82 -1.13 -25.25
CA HIS A 130 -2.66 -2.29 -24.98
C HIS A 130 -2.22 -3.52 -25.79
N TYR A 131 -1.91 -3.34 -27.08
CA TYR A 131 -1.40 -4.39 -27.96
C TYR A 131 -0.07 -4.97 -27.46
N TYR A 132 0.94 -4.13 -27.21
CA TYR A 132 2.27 -4.58 -26.76
C TYR A 132 2.32 -5.07 -25.31
N THR A 133 1.23 -4.89 -24.55
CA THR A 133 1.05 -5.47 -23.19
C THR A 133 0.02 -6.60 -23.17
N SER A 134 -0.34 -7.13 -24.34
CA SER A 134 -1.17 -8.31 -24.43
C SER A 134 -0.40 -9.57 -24.02
N TRP A 135 -1.13 -10.62 -23.67
CA TRP A 135 -0.55 -11.86 -23.15
C TRP A 135 0.50 -12.46 -24.09
N SER A 136 0.30 -12.34 -25.41
CA SER A 136 1.22 -12.80 -26.45
C SER A 136 2.61 -12.16 -26.41
N PHE A 137 2.76 -11.00 -25.75
CA PHE A 137 4.02 -10.23 -25.70
C PHE A 137 4.62 -10.12 -24.29
N LEU A 138 4.09 -10.83 -23.29
CA LEU A 138 4.53 -10.70 -21.89
C LEU A 138 6.01 -11.03 -21.67
N GLU A 139 6.60 -11.87 -22.52
CA GLU A 139 8.01 -12.28 -22.45
C GLU A 139 8.86 -11.64 -23.56
N ASP A 140 8.24 -10.86 -24.47
CA ASP A 140 8.93 -10.19 -25.57
C ASP A 140 9.54 -8.86 -25.09
N GLN A 141 10.85 -8.88 -24.86
CA GLN A 141 11.62 -7.72 -24.38
C GLN A 141 11.53 -6.50 -25.32
N GLU A 142 11.41 -6.72 -26.63
CA GLU A 142 11.29 -5.63 -27.59
C GLU A 142 9.89 -5.01 -27.54
N ALA A 143 8.84 -5.83 -27.45
CA ALA A 143 7.48 -5.36 -27.27
C ALA A 143 7.32 -4.57 -25.96
N LEU A 144 7.89 -5.06 -24.86
CA LEU A 144 7.90 -4.35 -23.57
C LEU A 144 8.66 -3.02 -23.66
N LEU A 145 9.78 -2.97 -24.40
CA LEU A 145 10.49 -1.71 -24.67
C LEU A 145 9.58 -0.72 -25.40
N VAL A 146 8.81 -1.16 -26.41
CA VAL A 146 7.87 -0.30 -27.13
C VAL A 146 6.76 0.20 -26.19
N ALA A 147 6.15 -0.68 -25.40
CA ALA A 147 5.14 -0.32 -24.41
C ALA A 147 5.66 0.73 -23.39
N ARG A 148 6.91 0.58 -22.94
CA ARG A 148 7.59 1.54 -22.07
C ARG A 148 7.72 2.91 -22.72
N VAL A 149 8.23 2.98 -23.95
CA VAL A 149 8.44 4.25 -24.66
C VAL A 149 7.10 4.93 -24.97
N LEU A 150 6.06 4.17 -25.34
CA LEU A 150 4.71 4.69 -25.52
C LEU A 150 4.14 5.27 -24.21
N SER A 151 4.36 4.60 -23.08
CA SER A 151 3.95 5.08 -21.75
C SER A 151 4.67 6.38 -21.35
N GLN A 152 5.97 6.48 -21.63
CA GLN A 152 6.73 7.72 -21.45
C GLN A 152 6.24 8.84 -22.38
N THR A 153 5.79 8.50 -23.59
CA THR A 153 5.19 9.45 -24.53
C THR A 153 3.90 10.03 -23.95
N LEU A 154 3.01 9.17 -23.41
CA LEU A 154 1.80 9.60 -22.72
C LEU A 154 2.11 10.51 -21.52
N ALA A 155 3.15 10.22 -20.75
CA ALA A 155 3.57 11.08 -19.65
C ALA A 155 3.98 12.48 -20.17
N ASN A 156 4.88 12.55 -21.16
CA ASN A 156 5.33 13.82 -21.72
C ASN A 156 4.24 14.62 -22.44
N LEU A 157 3.22 13.96 -23.01
CA LEU A 157 2.07 14.62 -23.62
C LEU A 157 1.28 15.46 -22.61
N VAL A 158 1.30 15.09 -21.33
CA VAL A 158 0.52 15.78 -20.29
C VAL A 158 1.39 16.50 -19.25
N SER A 159 2.69 16.22 -19.18
CA SER A 159 3.62 16.81 -18.22
C SER A 159 3.53 18.34 -18.16
N GLY A 160 3.19 18.87 -16.98
CA GLY A 160 3.06 20.32 -16.75
C GLY A 160 1.80 20.95 -17.36
N ASN A 161 0.91 20.18 -17.98
CA ASN A 161 -0.31 20.66 -18.62
C ASN A 161 -1.57 20.15 -17.91
N GLU A 162 -2.02 20.90 -16.91
CA GLU A 162 -3.13 20.52 -16.02
C GLU A 162 -4.44 20.18 -16.74
N ALA A 163 -4.73 20.84 -17.87
CA ALA A 163 -5.91 20.56 -18.68
C ALA A 163 -5.81 19.18 -19.35
N LEU A 164 -4.67 18.87 -19.95
CA LEU A 164 -4.44 17.57 -20.61
C LEU A 164 -4.32 16.43 -19.60
N VAL A 165 -3.64 16.65 -18.46
CA VAL A 165 -3.60 15.67 -17.37
C VAL A 165 -5.01 15.32 -16.91
N SER A 166 -5.85 16.34 -16.69
CA SER A 166 -7.23 16.13 -16.25
C SER A 166 -8.06 15.38 -17.29
N LYS A 167 -7.88 15.70 -18.58
CA LYS A 167 -8.54 14.99 -19.68
C LYS A 167 -8.10 13.53 -19.76
N LEU A 168 -6.79 13.25 -19.72
CA LEU A 168 -6.23 11.90 -19.74
C LEU A 168 -6.73 11.07 -18.55
N TRP A 169 -6.60 11.61 -17.35
CA TRP A 169 -6.97 10.93 -16.11
C TRP A 169 -8.47 10.62 -16.06
N ASN A 170 -9.30 11.58 -16.48
CA ASN A 170 -10.74 11.36 -16.58
C ASN A 170 -11.08 10.29 -17.61
N THR A 171 -10.43 10.28 -18.78
CA THR A 171 -10.64 9.20 -19.76
C THR A 171 -10.30 7.86 -19.12
N TYR A 172 -9.11 7.71 -18.54
CA TYR A 172 -8.61 6.40 -18.12
C TYR A 172 -9.42 5.79 -16.98
N LEU A 173 -9.89 6.61 -16.03
CA LEU A 173 -10.71 6.12 -14.92
C LEU A 173 -12.17 5.84 -15.29
N ASN A 174 -12.61 6.20 -16.51
CA ASN A 174 -13.95 5.91 -17.04
C ASN A 174 -13.94 4.87 -18.18
N LEU A 175 -12.78 4.31 -18.52
CA LEU A 175 -12.70 3.20 -19.48
C LEU A 175 -13.19 1.89 -18.84
N PRO A 176 -13.68 0.94 -19.65
CA PRO A 176 -13.79 -0.46 -19.24
C PRO A 176 -12.44 -1.01 -18.76
N GLU A 177 -12.44 -1.84 -17.71
CA GLU A 177 -11.22 -2.33 -17.04
C GLU A 177 -10.22 -2.97 -18.03
N ASP A 178 -10.71 -3.74 -19.00
CA ASP A 178 -9.90 -4.43 -20.00
C ASP A 178 -9.13 -3.49 -20.95
N GLN A 179 -9.58 -2.22 -21.06
CA GLN A 179 -8.97 -1.15 -21.87
C GLN A 179 -8.06 -0.23 -21.06
N VAL A 180 -8.00 -0.38 -19.73
CA VAL A 180 -7.18 0.47 -18.86
C VAL A 180 -5.72 -0.01 -18.92
N ILE A 181 -4.93 0.67 -19.73
CA ILE A 181 -3.51 0.32 -19.91
C ILE A 181 -2.67 0.43 -18.63
N LEU A 182 -3.07 1.28 -17.67
CA LEU A 182 -2.35 1.41 -16.40
C LEU A 182 -2.32 0.11 -15.61
N ILE A 183 -3.44 -0.63 -15.58
CA ILE A 183 -3.54 -1.92 -14.88
C ILE A 183 -2.59 -2.94 -15.55
N ARG A 184 -2.58 -2.96 -16.88
CA ARG A 184 -1.70 -3.85 -17.67
C ARG A 184 -0.23 -3.55 -17.45
N LEU A 185 0.15 -2.26 -17.48
CA LEU A 185 1.52 -1.82 -17.28
C LEU A 185 2.01 -2.10 -15.85
N LEU A 186 1.16 -1.94 -14.83
CA LEU A 186 1.49 -2.28 -13.45
C LEU A 186 1.70 -3.79 -13.25
N ALA A 187 1.05 -4.63 -14.07
CA ALA A 187 1.24 -6.07 -14.06
C ALA A 187 2.50 -6.54 -14.81
N SER A 188 3.27 -5.64 -15.43
CA SER A 188 4.49 -5.96 -16.17
C SER A 188 5.55 -6.62 -15.28
N SER A 189 6.21 -7.65 -15.80
CA SER A 189 7.38 -8.26 -15.17
C SER A 189 8.64 -7.41 -15.32
N ASP A 190 8.69 -6.53 -16.34
CA ASP A 190 9.81 -5.63 -16.60
C ASP A 190 9.78 -4.38 -15.70
N PRO A 191 10.77 -4.19 -14.81
CA PRO A 191 10.82 -3.08 -13.84
C PRO A 191 10.84 -1.71 -14.50
N ARG A 192 11.50 -1.55 -15.65
CA ARG A 192 11.60 -0.26 -16.33
C ARG A 192 10.27 0.17 -16.96
N THR A 193 9.46 -0.78 -17.44
CA THR A 193 8.06 -0.53 -17.86
C THR A 193 7.21 -0.12 -16.68
N LEU A 194 7.37 -0.81 -15.54
CA LEU A 194 6.70 -0.45 -14.30
C LEU A 194 7.05 0.98 -13.85
N VAL A 195 8.34 1.36 -13.84
CA VAL A 195 8.78 2.73 -13.54
C VAL A 195 8.11 3.75 -14.46
N ALA A 196 8.03 3.48 -15.77
CA ALA A 196 7.35 4.39 -16.70
C ALA A 196 5.86 4.57 -16.38
N ALA A 197 5.18 3.49 -16.00
CA ALA A 197 3.77 3.52 -15.62
C ALA A 197 3.55 4.29 -14.30
N LEU A 198 4.41 4.06 -13.31
CA LEU A 198 4.37 4.74 -12.03
C LEU A 198 4.63 6.24 -12.18
N ILE A 199 5.58 6.64 -13.02
CA ILE A 199 5.82 8.06 -13.35
C ILE A 199 4.58 8.68 -14.00
N LEU A 200 3.93 8.00 -14.94
CA LEU A 200 2.70 8.49 -15.56
C LEU A 200 1.59 8.70 -14.52
N ILE A 201 1.38 7.72 -13.62
CA ILE A 201 0.40 7.84 -12.52
C ILE A 201 0.76 9.02 -11.60
N LEU A 202 2.03 9.12 -11.20
CA LEU A 202 2.52 10.16 -10.32
C LEU A 202 2.31 11.56 -10.93
N SER A 203 2.67 11.73 -12.20
CA SER A 203 2.40 12.95 -12.98
C SER A 203 0.91 13.26 -13.01
N CYS A 204 0.06 12.25 -13.15
CA CYS A 204 -1.39 12.46 -13.17
C CYS A 204 -1.98 12.86 -11.82
N ILE A 205 -1.40 12.47 -10.70
CA ILE A 205 -1.94 12.84 -9.38
C ILE A 205 -1.24 14.05 -8.76
N HIS A 206 -0.11 14.47 -9.31
CA HIS A 206 0.68 15.59 -8.82
C HIS A 206 -0.18 16.85 -8.64
N GLY A 207 -0.06 17.51 -7.48
CA GLY A 207 -0.72 18.77 -7.18
C GLY A 207 -2.26 18.76 -7.13
N SER A 208 -2.93 17.60 -7.30
CA SER A 208 -4.39 17.55 -7.47
C SER A 208 -5.10 16.60 -6.52
N ARG A 209 -5.73 17.17 -5.50
CA ARG A 209 -6.60 16.42 -4.57
C ARG A 209 -7.79 15.78 -5.28
N THR A 210 -8.32 16.39 -6.34
CA THR A 210 -9.42 15.82 -7.12
C THR A 210 -8.99 14.54 -7.83
N ARG A 211 -7.83 14.54 -8.49
CA ARG A 211 -7.31 13.34 -9.19
C ARG A 211 -6.95 12.22 -8.22
N MET A 212 -6.37 12.55 -7.06
CA MET A 212 -6.17 11.58 -5.96
C MET A 212 -7.48 11.02 -5.40
N ARG A 213 -8.53 11.84 -5.29
CA ARG A 213 -9.87 11.36 -4.91
C ARG A 213 -10.45 10.41 -5.94
N MET A 214 -10.24 10.67 -7.23
CA MET A 214 -10.68 9.76 -8.28
C MET A 214 -9.94 8.41 -8.18
N LEU A 215 -8.61 8.45 -7.94
CA LEU A 215 -7.79 7.25 -7.74
C LEU A 215 -8.31 6.38 -6.58
N THR A 216 -8.72 6.98 -5.47
CA THR A 216 -9.11 6.22 -4.26
C THR A 216 -10.60 5.87 -4.17
N ARG A 217 -11.45 6.33 -5.10
CA ARG A 217 -12.91 6.20 -5.00
C ARG A 217 -13.61 5.61 -6.21
N THR A 218 -13.05 5.76 -7.40
CA THR A 218 -13.61 5.16 -8.61
C THR A 218 -13.29 3.66 -8.65
N VAL A 219 -14.11 2.88 -9.34
CA VAL A 219 -13.89 1.42 -9.46
C VAL A 219 -12.51 1.14 -10.09
N ILE A 220 -12.22 1.79 -11.23
CA ILE A 220 -10.92 1.66 -11.91
C ILE A 220 -9.78 2.20 -11.06
N GLY A 221 -9.98 3.33 -10.37
CA GLY A 221 -8.96 3.89 -9.48
C GLY A 221 -8.58 2.92 -8.36
N VAL A 222 -9.57 2.34 -7.68
CA VAL A 222 -9.32 1.35 -6.62
C VAL A 222 -8.63 0.11 -7.19
N ARG A 223 -8.97 -0.31 -8.41
CA ARG A 223 -8.27 -1.41 -9.11
C ARG A 223 -6.80 -1.08 -9.39
N ILE A 224 -6.50 0.16 -9.79
CA ILE A 224 -5.11 0.64 -9.91
C ILE A 224 -4.40 0.62 -8.55
N CYS A 225 -5.06 1.06 -7.46
CA CYS A 225 -4.49 0.98 -6.11
C CYS A 225 -4.20 -0.46 -5.67
N VAL A 226 -5.06 -1.42 -6.02
CA VAL A 226 -4.83 -2.86 -5.79
C VAL A 226 -3.54 -3.31 -6.48
N CYS A 227 -3.40 -3.02 -7.78
CA CYS A 227 -2.17 -3.35 -8.52
C CYS A 227 -0.93 -2.66 -7.95
N LEU A 228 -1.05 -1.40 -7.51
CA LEU A 228 0.05 -0.69 -6.85
C LEU A 228 0.45 -1.38 -5.54
N LEU A 229 -0.51 -1.82 -4.72
CA LEU A 229 -0.22 -2.56 -3.49
C LEU A 229 0.43 -3.91 -3.77
N ASP A 230 0.02 -4.62 -4.82
CA ASP A 230 0.68 -5.85 -5.27
C ASP A 230 2.14 -5.57 -5.67
N CYS A 231 2.40 -4.48 -6.40
CA CYS A 231 3.76 -4.04 -6.70
C CYS A 231 4.57 -3.77 -5.43
N MET A 232 3.99 -3.08 -4.43
CA MET A 232 4.69 -2.82 -3.16
C MET A 232 5.09 -4.12 -2.44
N VAL A 233 4.24 -5.15 -2.47
CA VAL A 233 4.56 -6.47 -1.89
C VAL A 233 5.61 -7.22 -2.72
N LYS A 234 5.65 -7.03 -4.03
CA LYS A 234 6.65 -7.67 -4.90
C LYS A 234 8.04 -7.03 -4.79
N LEU A 235 8.13 -5.75 -4.46
CA LEU A 235 9.36 -4.96 -4.61
C LEU A 235 10.02 -4.54 -3.28
N TYR A 236 9.45 -4.89 -2.12
CA TYR A 236 9.92 -4.36 -0.83
C TYR A 236 11.33 -4.82 -0.42
N ASP A 237 11.82 -5.91 -1.00
CA ASP A 237 13.13 -6.50 -0.74
C ASP A 237 14.10 -6.33 -1.91
N ALA A 238 13.77 -5.45 -2.87
CA ALA A 238 14.63 -5.15 -4.00
C ALA A 238 15.97 -4.54 -3.56
N ASP A 239 17.06 -4.97 -4.20
CA ASP A 239 18.40 -4.45 -3.91
C ASP A 239 18.52 -2.96 -4.25
N ASP A 240 19.22 -2.21 -3.39
CA ASP A 240 19.46 -0.78 -3.59
C ASP A 240 20.10 -0.48 -4.96
N GLY A 241 19.59 0.55 -5.64
CA GLY A 241 20.09 1.00 -6.94
C GLY A 241 19.54 0.23 -8.15
N THR A 242 18.68 -0.77 -7.95
CA THR A 242 17.95 -1.46 -9.04
C THR A 242 16.76 -0.65 -9.56
N ASP A 243 16.26 -1.01 -10.76
CA ASP A 243 15.03 -0.40 -11.30
C ASP A 243 13.80 -0.81 -10.47
N GLU A 244 13.85 -1.98 -9.82
CA GLU A 244 12.88 -2.51 -8.87
C GLU A 244 12.79 -1.64 -7.60
N ALA A 245 13.94 -1.34 -6.98
CA ALA A 245 13.99 -0.44 -5.82
C ALA A 245 13.46 0.95 -6.19
N ARG A 246 13.84 1.46 -7.37
CA ARG A 246 13.30 2.72 -7.89
C ARG A 246 11.79 2.66 -8.09
N ALA A 247 11.24 1.55 -8.58
CA ALA A 247 9.80 1.37 -8.72
C ALA A 247 9.10 1.35 -7.35
N PHE A 248 9.70 0.69 -6.35
CA PHE A 248 9.21 0.72 -4.97
C PHE A 248 9.15 2.15 -4.44
N ASP A 249 10.22 2.95 -4.59
CA ASP A 249 10.27 4.33 -4.12
C ASP A 249 9.17 5.20 -4.73
N ILE A 250 8.96 5.09 -6.05
CA ILE A 250 7.90 5.86 -6.74
C ILE A 250 6.52 5.39 -6.30
N GLY A 251 6.32 4.08 -6.10
CA GLY A 251 5.07 3.52 -5.56
C GLY A 251 4.78 4.03 -4.15
N TYR A 252 5.80 4.05 -3.28
CA TYR A 252 5.70 4.60 -1.94
C TYR A 252 5.39 6.11 -1.95
N GLU A 253 5.99 6.88 -2.87
CA GLU A 253 5.69 8.31 -3.06
C GLU A 253 4.22 8.54 -3.50
N ILE A 254 3.65 7.67 -4.34
CA ILE A 254 2.22 7.73 -4.71
C ILE A 254 1.34 7.55 -3.46
N PHE A 255 1.63 6.55 -2.63
CA PHE A 255 0.86 6.34 -1.39
C PHE A 255 1.10 7.46 -0.36
N SER A 256 2.32 7.98 -0.24
CA SER A 256 2.65 9.12 0.62
C SER A 256 1.81 10.35 0.26
N ARG A 257 1.56 10.60 -1.03
CA ARG A 257 0.65 11.66 -1.48
C ARG A 257 -0.80 11.40 -1.08
N ILE A 258 -1.29 10.17 -1.20
CA ILE A 258 -2.63 9.76 -0.75
C ILE A 258 -2.80 10.00 0.75
N MET A 259 -1.76 9.67 1.54
CA MET A 259 -1.71 9.90 2.98
C MET A 259 -1.75 11.40 3.30
N GLY A 260 -0.90 12.20 2.66
CA GLY A 260 -0.83 13.65 2.88
C GLY A 260 -2.11 14.44 2.57
N VAL A 261 -3.15 13.84 1.95
CA VAL A 261 -4.43 14.51 1.66
C VAL A 261 -5.68 13.86 2.30
N ASP A 262 -5.49 13.00 3.30
CA ASP A 262 -6.55 12.35 4.09
C ASP A 262 -7.46 11.39 3.30
N LEU A 263 -6.87 10.61 2.39
CA LEU A 263 -7.62 9.66 1.57
C LEU A 263 -7.44 8.19 1.98
N VAL A 264 -6.54 7.89 2.92
CA VAL A 264 -6.34 6.52 3.44
C VAL A 264 -7.64 5.87 3.92
N PRO A 265 -8.48 6.49 4.76
CA PRO A 265 -9.71 5.84 5.23
C PRO A 265 -10.70 5.52 4.10
N SER A 266 -10.74 6.38 3.08
CA SER A 266 -11.58 6.18 1.90
C SER A 266 -11.07 5.01 1.05
N LEU A 267 -9.75 4.85 0.92
CA LEU A 267 -9.17 3.73 0.19
C LEU A 267 -9.29 2.43 0.99
N PHE A 268 -8.97 2.46 2.28
CA PHE A 268 -8.99 1.30 3.17
C PHE A 268 -10.37 0.61 3.21
N SER A 269 -11.45 1.39 3.25
CA SER A 269 -12.83 0.87 3.19
C SER A 269 -13.21 0.30 1.82
N ARG A 270 -12.58 0.76 0.73
CA ARG A 270 -12.79 0.25 -0.64
C ARG A 270 -12.03 -1.04 -0.92
N LEU A 271 -11.01 -1.34 -0.11
CA LEU A 271 -10.20 -2.57 -0.20
C LEU A 271 -10.79 -3.73 0.61
N SER A 272 -11.91 -3.52 1.31
CA SER A 272 -12.60 -4.56 2.07
C SER A 272 -13.35 -5.51 1.14
N VAL A 273 -13.35 -6.80 1.47
CA VAL A 273 -14.08 -7.85 0.76
C VAL A 273 -15.08 -8.48 1.74
N ALA A 274 -16.26 -8.87 1.25
CA ALA A 274 -17.25 -9.55 2.07
C ALA A 274 -16.66 -10.84 2.66
N ASP A 275 -17.01 -11.15 3.91
CA ASP A 275 -16.55 -12.33 4.65
C ASP A 275 -15.04 -12.38 4.99
N GLU A 276 -14.26 -11.35 4.63
CA GLU A 276 -12.86 -11.19 5.07
C GLU A 276 -12.74 -10.13 6.16
N ILE A 277 -12.21 -10.51 7.33
CA ILE A 277 -11.97 -9.57 8.44
C ILE A 277 -10.91 -8.51 8.09
N ILE A 278 -9.92 -8.90 7.28
CA ILE A 278 -8.86 -8.04 6.76
C ILE A 278 -8.32 -8.64 5.46
N THR A 279 -8.23 -7.83 4.40
CA THR A 279 -7.67 -8.28 3.13
C THR A 279 -6.15 -8.07 3.10
N PRO A 280 -5.38 -8.82 2.28
CA PRO A 280 -3.93 -8.60 2.12
C PRO A 280 -3.60 -7.16 1.73
N HIS A 281 -4.40 -6.55 0.86
CA HIS A 281 -4.26 -5.16 0.42
C HIS A 281 -4.45 -4.15 1.57
N GLN A 282 -5.41 -4.41 2.47
CA GLN A 282 -5.59 -3.59 3.67
C GLN A 282 -4.38 -3.70 4.60
N THR A 283 -3.83 -4.91 4.79
CA THR A 283 -2.61 -5.12 5.59
C THR A 283 -1.40 -4.41 4.97
N THR A 284 -1.18 -4.53 3.66
CA THR A 284 -0.11 -3.81 2.96
C THR A 284 -0.28 -2.30 3.09
N LEU A 285 -1.51 -1.77 2.93
CA LEU A 285 -1.77 -0.35 3.12
C LEU A 285 -1.45 0.09 4.57
N LEU A 286 -1.76 -0.72 5.58
CA LEU A 286 -1.39 -0.43 6.97
C LEU A 286 0.13 -0.41 7.18
N LYS A 287 0.90 -1.30 6.54
CA LYS A 287 2.38 -1.28 6.57
C LYS A 287 2.93 0.02 5.99
N LEU A 288 2.37 0.48 4.86
CA LEU A 288 2.77 1.75 4.25
C LEU A 288 2.41 2.94 5.14
N VAL A 289 1.23 2.92 5.78
CA VAL A 289 0.80 3.96 6.72
C VAL A 289 1.71 4.02 7.94
N ASP A 290 2.06 2.87 8.53
CA ASP A 290 2.99 2.81 9.66
C ASP A 290 4.36 3.40 9.30
N SER A 291 4.93 2.97 8.17
CA SER A 291 6.19 3.52 7.65
C SER A 291 6.12 5.04 7.43
N TYR A 292 5.04 5.54 6.85
CA TYR A 292 4.83 6.98 6.64
C TYR A 292 4.76 7.75 7.95
N LEU A 293 3.98 7.28 8.92
CA LEU A 293 3.85 7.91 10.24
C LEU A 293 5.18 7.97 10.99
N GLN A 294 5.98 6.90 10.92
CA GLN A 294 7.32 6.87 11.51
C GLN A 294 8.26 7.89 10.84
N SER A 295 8.26 7.95 9.50
CA SER A 295 9.09 8.91 8.75
C SER A 295 8.71 10.38 9.02
N ALA A 296 7.41 10.66 9.13
CA ALA A 296 6.89 11.99 9.45
C ALA A 296 7.25 12.43 10.88
N SER A 297 7.33 11.48 11.82
CA SER A 297 7.71 11.73 13.20
C SER A 297 9.20 12.09 13.35
N LEU A 298 10.06 11.48 12.53
CA LEU A 298 11.51 11.76 12.50
C LEU A 298 11.86 13.11 11.87
N THR A 299 11.07 13.56 10.90
CA THR A 299 11.38 14.75 10.10
C THR A 299 10.96 16.07 10.75
N GLN A 300 10.33 16.04 11.94
CA GLN A 300 9.86 17.23 12.68
C GLN A 300 9.24 18.27 11.73
N ILE A 301 8.35 17.85 10.81
CA ILE A 301 7.73 18.78 9.87
C ILE A 301 7.01 19.83 10.73
N PRO A 302 7.41 21.12 10.67
CA PRO A 302 6.79 22.14 11.49
C PRO A 302 5.29 22.12 11.20
N SER A 303 4.51 22.16 12.28
CA SER A 303 3.05 22.15 12.37
C SER A 303 2.40 22.98 11.26
N THR A 304 2.34 22.44 10.05
CA THR A 304 1.55 23.04 8.99
C THR A 304 0.10 22.77 9.37
N PRO A 305 -0.83 23.71 9.13
CA PRO A 305 -2.26 23.49 9.37
C PRO A 305 -2.83 22.22 8.70
N LEU A 306 -2.11 21.63 7.74
CA LEU A 306 -2.42 20.33 7.15
C LEU A 306 -2.17 19.13 8.09
N GLY A 307 -1.17 19.17 8.98
CA GLY A 307 -0.87 18.08 9.93
C GLY A 307 -2.01 17.82 10.93
N THR A 308 -2.73 18.87 11.31
CA THR A 308 -3.93 18.79 12.16
C THR A 308 -5.10 18.08 11.45
N SER A 309 -5.15 18.13 10.11
CA SER A 309 -6.14 17.40 9.30
C SER A 309 -5.78 15.92 9.14
N LEU A 310 -4.46 15.59 9.06
CA LEU A 310 -3.95 14.25 8.80
C LEU A 310 -4.55 13.18 9.74
N TYR A 311 -4.58 13.50 11.03
CA TYR A 311 -5.06 12.58 12.06
C TYR A 311 -6.58 12.56 12.19
N GLY A 312 -7.29 13.57 11.68
CA GLY A 312 -8.73 13.74 11.91
C GLY A 312 -9.57 12.58 11.37
N LYS A 313 -9.25 12.06 10.18
CA LYS A 313 -9.93 10.88 9.61
C LYS A 313 -9.20 9.56 9.86
N LEU A 314 -7.90 9.64 10.13
CA LEU A 314 -7.09 8.46 10.42
C LEU A 314 -7.43 7.88 11.81
N ARG A 315 -7.59 8.70 12.85
CA ARG A 315 -7.92 8.23 14.21
C ARG A 315 -9.24 7.42 14.24
N PRO A 316 -10.37 7.86 13.64
CA PRO A 316 -11.58 7.05 13.58
C PRO A 316 -11.43 5.76 12.79
N MET A 317 -10.65 5.77 11.70
CA MET A 317 -10.37 4.56 10.95
C MET A 317 -9.61 3.55 11.81
N LEU A 318 -8.50 3.97 12.43
CA LEU A 318 -7.66 3.11 13.27
C LEU A 318 -8.44 2.54 14.46
N ALA A 319 -9.21 3.37 15.17
CA ALA A 319 -10.04 2.90 16.29
C ALA A 319 -11.08 1.86 15.84
N ARG A 320 -11.81 2.11 14.75
CA ARG A 320 -12.80 1.15 14.21
C ARG A 320 -12.15 -0.15 13.77
N THR A 321 -11.01 -0.08 13.07
CA THR A 321 -10.26 -1.27 12.67
C THR A 321 -9.78 -2.03 13.90
N PHE A 322 -9.25 -1.35 14.93
CA PHE A 322 -8.85 -1.98 16.19
C PHE A 322 -10.01 -2.73 16.85
N PHE A 323 -11.17 -2.09 17.02
CA PHE A 323 -12.35 -2.73 17.61
C PHE A 323 -12.80 -3.96 16.84
N SER A 324 -12.88 -3.86 15.51
CA SER A 324 -13.28 -4.98 14.64
C SER A 324 -12.32 -6.15 14.77
N LEU A 325 -11.02 -5.91 14.65
CA LEU A 325 -10.00 -6.96 14.72
C LEU A 325 -9.88 -7.54 16.14
N SER A 326 -9.98 -6.70 17.17
CA SER A 326 -9.92 -7.12 18.57
C SER A 326 -11.11 -8.00 18.91
N SER A 327 -12.34 -7.59 18.57
CA SER A 327 -13.55 -8.39 18.80
C SER A 327 -13.45 -9.76 18.11
N TYR A 328 -13.02 -9.77 16.84
CA TYR A 328 -12.76 -11.01 16.10
C TYR A 328 -11.75 -11.92 16.82
N ALA A 329 -10.58 -11.38 17.17
CA ALA A 329 -9.52 -12.13 17.83
C ALA A 329 -9.95 -12.66 19.20
N GLN A 330 -10.64 -11.85 20.00
CA GLN A 330 -11.16 -12.27 21.30
C GLN A 330 -12.15 -13.43 21.16
N ASN A 331 -13.09 -13.37 20.21
CA ASN A 331 -14.07 -14.45 19.99
C ASN A 331 -13.42 -15.74 19.49
N SER A 332 -12.47 -15.61 18.56
CA SER A 332 -11.70 -16.72 18.03
C SER A 332 -10.87 -17.43 19.11
N ILE A 333 -10.19 -16.65 19.97
CA ILE A 333 -9.43 -17.15 21.10
C ILE A 333 -10.34 -17.81 22.14
N ARG A 334 -11.46 -17.17 22.51
CA ARG A 334 -12.46 -17.72 23.46
C ARG A 334 -13.00 -19.07 23.01
N THR A 335 -13.33 -19.19 21.73
CA THR A 335 -13.79 -20.44 21.12
C THR A 335 -12.70 -21.52 21.20
N SER A 336 -11.45 -21.15 20.92
CA SER A 336 -10.30 -22.06 21.02
C SER A 336 -10.00 -22.50 22.46
N LEU A 337 -10.28 -21.65 23.44
CA LEU A 337 -10.15 -21.95 24.88
C LEU A 337 -11.35 -22.76 25.44
N GLY A 338 -12.37 -23.05 24.63
CA GLY A 338 -13.57 -23.78 25.07
C GLY A 338 -14.52 -22.94 25.93
N ASN A 339 -14.44 -21.61 25.85
CA ASN A 339 -15.29 -20.67 26.59
C ASN A 339 -15.90 -19.63 25.65
N PRO A 340 -16.84 -20.02 24.75
CA PRO A 340 -17.43 -19.11 23.76
C PRO A 340 -18.24 -18.00 24.43
N ALA A 341 -18.34 -16.84 23.76
CA ALA A 341 -19.17 -15.72 24.23
C ALA A 341 -20.66 -16.14 24.30
N PRO A 342 -21.47 -15.54 25.21
CA PRO A 342 -22.88 -15.91 25.41
C PRO A 342 -23.74 -15.85 24.14
N ASP A 343 -23.39 -14.95 23.22
CA ASP A 343 -24.15 -14.68 21.98
C ASP A 343 -23.53 -15.30 20.72
N ALA A 344 -22.54 -16.19 20.86
CA ALA A 344 -21.91 -16.83 19.71
C ALA A 344 -22.88 -17.80 19.00
N PRO A 345 -22.95 -17.81 17.66
CA PRO A 345 -23.78 -18.77 16.93
C PRO A 345 -23.34 -20.22 17.25
N PRO A 346 -24.28 -21.18 17.33
CA PRO A 346 -23.95 -22.56 17.66
C PRO A 346 -23.01 -23.16 16.60
N SER A 347 -21.78 -23.50 17.01
CA SER A 347 -20.80 -24.14 16.12
C SER A 347 -21.16 -25.62 15.92
N ASN A 348 -21.76 -25.95 14.78
CA ASN A 348 -22.03 -27.34 14.38
C ASN A 348 -20.80 -28.03 13.75
N GLY A 349 -19.65 -28.00 14.43
CA GLY A 349 -18.40 -28.62 13.98
C GLY A 349 -17.59 -29.20 15.15
N PRO A 350 -16.65 -30.13 14.90
CA PRO A 350 -15.84 -30.72 15.96
C PRO A 350 -15.03 -29.64 16.69
N LEU A 351 -14.85 -29.81 18.00
CA LEU A 351 -14.01 -28.98 18.86
C LEU A 351 -12.65 -28.64 18.21
N ALA A 352 -12.27 -27.36 18.26
CA ALA A 352 -10.94 -26.80 18.07
C ALA A 352 -10.30 -26.85 16.66
N SER A 353 -11.00 -26.42 15.60
CA SER A 353 -10.30 -25.93 14.41
C SER A 353 -9.75 -24.53 14.68
N LEU A 354 -8.43 -24.37 14.72
CA LEU A 354 -7.79 -23.05 14.83
C LEU A 354 -8.25 -22.17 13.67
N ASP A 355 -8.85 -21.03 14.00
CA ASP A 355 -9.28 -20.04 13.03
C ASP A 355 -8.10 -19.61 12.14
N VAL A 356 -8.18 -19.94 10.86
CA VAL A 356 -7.10 -19.73 9.87
C VAL A 356 -6.85 -18.23 9.65
N MET A 357 -7.83 -17.36 9.93
CA MET A 357 -7.72 -15.92 9.76
C MET A 357 -7.22 -15.20 11.02
N LEU A 358 -7.19 -15.86 12.18
CA LEU A 358 -6.72 -15.27 13.44
C LEU A 358 -5.28 -14.73 13.33
N PRO A 359 -4.29 -15.46 12.78
CA PRO A 359 -2.94 -14.90 12.59
C PRO A 359 -2.90 -13.62 11.76
N LYS A 360 -3.72 -13.54 10.70
CA LYS A 360 -3.80 -12.36 9.82
C LYS A 360 -4.45 -11.17 10.53
N ALA A 361 -5.51 -11.42 11.31
CA ALA A 361 -6.14 -10.40 12.14
C ALA A 361 -5.18 -9.88 13.21
N CYS A 362 -4.37 -10.75 13.81
CA CYS A 362 -3.34 -10.40 14.78
C CYS A 362 -2.19 -9.59 14.17
N GLU A 363 -1.71 -9.94 12.97
CA GLU A 363 -0.73 -9.12 12.23
C GLU A 363 -1.28 -7.71 11.97
N ALA A 364 -2.52 -7.60 11.50
CA ALA A 364 -3.15 -6.31 11.28
C ALA A 364 -3.37 -5.53 12.59
N LEU A 365 -3.68 -6.20 13.71
CA LEU A 365 -3.77 -5.59 15.03
C LEU A 365 -2.45 -4.97 15.46
N VAL A 366 -1.32 -5.64 15.21
CA VAL A 366 0.01 -5.09 15.48
C VAL A 366 0.20 -3.76 14.74
N LEU A 367 -0.06 -3.75 13.42
CA LEU A 367 0.10 -2.54 12.60
C LEU A 367 -0.82 -1.41 13.03
N VAL A 368 -2.09 -1.71 13.31
CA VAL A 368 -3.06 -0.71 13.81
C VAL A 368 -2.61 -0.16 15.15
N THR A 369 -2.14 -1.02 16.06
CA THR A 369 -1.64 -0.62 17.38
C THR A 369 -0.42 0.29 17.26
N GLN A 370 0.54 -0.04 16.39
CA GLN A 370 1.73 0.79 16.11
C GLN A 370 1.35 2.15 15.51
N CYS A 371 0.39 2.18 14.58
CA CYS A 371 -0.15 3.42 14.03
C CYS A 371 -0.81 4.27 15.13
N ILE A 372 -1.66 3.68 15.99
CA ILE A 372 -2.30 4.39 17.11
C ILE A 372 -1.23 4.96 18.06
N VAL A 373 -0.21 4.18 18.40
CA VAL A 373 0.91 4.63 19.24
C VAL A 373 1.59 5.85 18.63
N THR A 374 1.96 5.79 17.36
CA THR A 374 2.66 6.89 16.66
C THR A 374 1.77 8.13 16.57
N VAL A 375 0.48 7.98 16.24
CA VAL A 375 -0.49 9.08 16.21
C VAL A 375 -0.73 9.69 17.59
N THR A 376 -0.69 8.88 18.65
CA THR A 376 -0.87 9.33 20.04
C THR A 376 0.33 10.14 20.52
N LEU A 377 1.54 9.68 20.22
CA LEU A 377 2.78 10.35 20.60
C LEU A 377 3.09 11.59 19.73
N GLY A 378 2.64 11.59 18.47
CA GLY A 378 2.91 12.67 17.52
C GLY A 378 2.00 13.90 17.62
N SER A 379 0.95 13.88 18.46
CA SER A 379 0.07 15.04 18.61
C SER A 379 0.69 16.12 19.50
N SER A 380 0.88 17.33 18.95
CA SER A 380 1.27 18.51 19.72
C SER A 380 0.15 18.95 20.67
N ALA A 381 0.53 19.48 21.84
CA ALA A 381 -0.35 19.94 22.91
C ALA A 381 -1.19 21.19 22.57
N GLU A 382 -1.11 21.71 21.33
CA GLU A 382 -1.80 22.92 20.88
C GLU A 382 -3.24 22.67 20.35
N ILE A 383 -3.80 21.46 20.51
CA ILE A 383 -5.14 21.08 20.02
C ILE A 383 -6.12 20.92 21.20
N GLU A 384 -7.36 21.41 21.05
CA GLU A 384 -8.44 21.30 22.08
C GLU A 384 -8.76 19.87 22.54
N GLN A 385 -8.48 18.84 21.73
CA GLN A 385 -8.55 17.42 22.10
C GLN A 385 -7.31 16.69 21.56
N THR A 386 -6.49 16.14 22.45
CA THR A 386 -5.27 15.43 22.05
C THR A 386 -5.61 14.09 21.37
N SER A 387 -4.66 13.49 20.64
CA SER A 387 -4.86 12.12 20.12
C SER A 387 -5.10 11.14 21.28
N GLN A 388 -4.42 11.34 22.41
CA GLN A 388 -4.56 10.50 23.61
C GLN A 388 -5.98 10.60 24.17
N ASP A 389 -6.53 11.81 24.32
CA ASP A 389 -7.91 12.01 24.78
C ASP A 389 -8.93 11.34 23.85
N TYR A 390 -8.74 11.52 22.54
CA TYR A 390 -9.60 10.87 21.54
C TYR A 390 -9.63 9.34 21.72
N PHE A 391 -8.47 8.69 21.84
CA PHE A 391 -8.41 7.24 21.99
C PHE A 391 -8.84 6.75 23.38
N ASN A 392 -8.75 7.58 24.41
CA ASN A 392 -9.27 7.28 25.74
C ASN A 392 -10.80 7.32 25.79
N GLU A 393 -11.43 8.21 25.03
CA GLU A 393 -12.87 8.45 25.04
C GLU A 393 -13.63 7.69 23.94
N ILE A 394 -12.94 7.18 22.92
CA ILE A 394 -13.60 6.51 21.80
C ILE A 394 -14.30 5.22 22.25
N LEU A 395 -15.57 5.12 21.85
CA LEU A 395 -16.39 3.93 22.02
C LEU A 395 -16.62 3.25 20.66
N PRO A 396 -16.74 1.91 20.65
CA PRO A 396 -17.26 1.21 19.48
C PRO A 396 -18.70 1.66 19.16
N PRO A 397 -19.19 1.43 17.93
CA PRO A 397 -20.53 1.85 17.52
C PRO A 397 -21.68 1.07 18.19
N GLU A 398 -21.39 0.00 18.94
CA GLU A 398 -22.38 -0.82 19.62
C GLU A 398 -22.73 -0.21 21.00
N ASP A 399 -24.02 -0.08 21.29
CA ASP A 399 -24.49 0.51 22.55
C ASP A 399 -24.06 -0.32 23.76
N GLY A 400 -23.44 0.34 24.75
CA GLY A 400 -22.96 -0.29 25.98
C GLY A 400 -21.66 -1.10 25.83
N ALA A 401 -21.04 -1.10 24.64
CA ALA A 401 -19.78 -1.81 24.43
C ALA A 401 -18.57 -1.05 25.02
N ALA A 402 -17.56 -1.82 25.41
CA ALA A 402 -16.41 -1.32 26.14
C ALA A 402 -15.47 -0.51 25.23
N GLY A 403 -14.83 0.53 25.78
CA GLY A 403 -13.93 1.40 25.05
C GLY A 403 -12.63 0.73 24.61
N LEU A 404 -11.77 1.49 23.94
CA LEU A 404 -10.50 0.99 23.41
C LEU A 404 -9.63 0.36 24.50
N LEU A 405 -9.57 1.00 25.67
CA LEU A 405 -8.80 0.53 26.83
C LEU A 405 -9.30 -0.82 27.33
N GLU A 406 -10.61 -0.96 27.54
CA GLU A 406 -11.20 -2.20 28.05
C GLU A 406 -11.05 -3.34 27.04
N SER A 407 -11.26 -3.05 25.75
CA SER A 407 -11.03 -4.01 24.66
C SER A 407 -9.57 -4.47 24.60
N LEU A 408 -8.61 -3.56 24.81
CA LEU A 408 -7.19 -3.87 24.84
C LEU A 408 -6.87 -4.76 26.04
N THR A 409 -7.33 -4.41 27.24
CA THR A 409 -7.09 -5.18 28.46
C THR A 409 -7.65 -6.61 28.35
N GLU A 410 -8.87 -6.76 27.83
CA GLU A 410 -9.46 -8.09 27.65
C GLU A 410 -8.70 -8.91 26.60
N LEU A 411 -8.26 -8.30 25.50
CA LEU A 411 -7.44 -8.98 24.50
C LEU A 411 -6.09 -9.44 25.09
N LEU A 412 -5.42 -8.61 25.89
CA LEU A 412 -4.19 -9.00 26.58
C LEU A 412 -4.40 -10.21 27.50
N ARG A 413 -5.49 -10.19 28.28
CA ARG A 413 -5.84 -11.28 29.21
C ARG A 413 -6.09 -12.60 28.46
N LEU A 414 -6.84 -12.54 27.35
CA LEU A 414 -7.11 -13.70 26.51
C LEU A 414 -5.85 -14.22 25.81
N LEU A 415 -5.00 -13.34 25.30
CA LEU A 415 -3.71 -13.72 24.70
C LEU A 415 -2.77 -14.36 25.71
N ASP A 416 -2.78 -13.92 26.98
CA ASP A 416 -1.98 -14.54 28.02
C ASP A 416 -2.47 -15.96 28.38
N ALA A 417 -3.79 -16.19 28.36
CA ALA A 417 -4.35 -17.52 28.54
C ALA A 417 -4.15 -18.43 27.30
N PHE A 418 -4.16 -17.85 26.10
CA PHE A 418 -4.12 -18.57 24.84
C PHE A 418 -2.72 -18.97 24.39
N LEU A 419 -1.73 -18.10 24.60
CA LEU A 419 -0.36 -18.33 24.18
C LEU A 419 0.48 -18.75 25.39
N PRO A 420 0.89 -20.04 25.49
CA PRO A 420 1.76 -20.48 26.58
C PRO A 420 3.10 -19.76 26.51
N ARG A 421 3.63 -19.38 27.68
CA ARG A 421 4.92 -18.69 27.80
C ARG A 421 6.06 -19.66 27.52
N ILE A 422 7.13 -19.17 26.87
CA ILE A 422 8.32 -19.97 26.61
C ILE A 422 9.50 -19.38 27.37
N ASN A 423 10.13 -20.20 28.23
CA ASN A 423 11.40 -19.90 28.89
C ASN A 423 12.41 -20.99 28.55
N PHE A 424 13.58 -20.60 28.05
CA PHE A 424 14.66 -21.53 27.66
C PHE A 424 14.17 -22.62 26.69
N GLY A 425 13.37 -22.24 25.69
CA GLY A 425 12.81 -23.16 24.69
C GLY A 425 11.77 -24.16 25.22
N LYS A 426 11.24 -24.00 26.45
CA LYS A 426 10.20 -24.86 27.01
C LYS A 426 8.97 -24.07 27.45
N PRO A 427 7.75 -24.59 27.21
CA PRO A 427 6.54 -24.03 27.78
C PRO A 427 6.63 -24.01 29.31
N VAL A 428 6.38 -22.86 29.92
CA VAL A 428 6.32 -22.72 31.38
C VAL A 428 4.99 -23.30 31.87
N PRO A 429 4.98 -24.26 32.82
CA PRO A 429 3.74 -24.71 33.45
C PRO A 429 3.13 -23.55 34.23
N ASP A 430 1.93 -23.10 33.84
CA ASP A 430 1.21 -22.08 34.59
C ASP A 430 0.63 -22.75 35.84
N ALA A 431 1.11 -22.35 37.03
CA ALA A 431 0.80 -23.00 38.29
C ALA A 431 -0.66 -22.75 38.71
N GLY A 432 -1.60 -23.52 38.14
CA GLY A 432 -3.02 -23.52 38.55
C GLY A 432 -4.05 -23.45 37.41
N ARG A 433 -3.65 -23.36 36.14
CA ARG A 433 -4.56 -23.43 35.00
C ARG A 433 -4.32 -24.70 34.19
N ALA A 434 -5.37 -25.48 33.95
CA ALA A 434 -5.31 -26.60 33.01
C ALA A 434 -4.93 -26.02 31.64
N GLN A 435 -3.74 -26.36 31.14
CA GLN A 435 -3.31 -25.94 29.82
C GLN A 435 -4.26 -26.55 28.79
N PRO A 436 -4.97 -25.74 28.00
CA PRO A 436 -5.68 -26.28 26.86
C PRO A 436 -4.62 -26.87 25.92
N ASN A 437 -4.85 -28.10 25.47
CA ASN A 437 -3.97 -28.80 24.53
C ASN A 437 -4.15 -28.19 23.12
N VAL A 438 -3.99 -26.87 23.03
CA VAL A 438 -3.99 -26.14 21.77
C VAL A 438 -2.62 -26.42 21.18
N GLY A 439 -2.56 -27.14 20.07
CA GLY A 439 -1.32 -27.45 19.33
C GLY A 439 -0.68 -26.19 18.73
N VAL A 440 -0.45 -25.16 19.54
CA VAL A 440 0.29 -23.94 19.20
C VAL A 440 1.76 -24.31 19.19
N GLY A 441 2.16 -25.02 18.13
CA GLY A 441 3.56 -25.35 17.87
C GLY A 441 4.40 -24.08 17.67
N ASP A 442 5.71 -24.27 17.74
CA ASP A 442 6.77 -23.26 17.62
C ASP A 442 6.76 -22.46 16.29
N GLY A 443 5.86 -22.79 15.37
CA GLY A 443 5.77 -22.23 14.00
C GLY A 443 4.58 -21.32 13.71
N ILE A 444 3.75 -20.93 14.69
CA ILE A 444 2.61 -20.03 14.40
C ILE A 444 3.08 -18.57 14.31
N THR A 445 3.27 -18.12 13.07
CA THR A 445 3.49 -16.72 12.67
C THR A 445 2.22 -15.89 12.90
N GLY A 446 2.35 -14.56 13.02
CA GLY A 446 1.20 -13.64 13.16
C GLY A 446 0.89 -13.16 14.58
N PHE A 447 1.50 -13.75 15.62
CA PHE A 447 1.37 -13.28 17.02
C PHE A 447 2.58 -12.51 17.53
N ASN A 448 3.64 -12.44 16.74
CA ASN A 448 4.89 -11.77 17.10
C ASN A 448 4.59 -10.31 17.43
N TYR A 449 5.15 -9.83 18.54
CA TYR A 449 5.01 -8.45 19.02
C TYR A 449 3.60 -8.01 19.43
N LEU A 450 2.56 -8.84 19.30
CA LEU A 450 1.19 -8.45 19.61
C LEU A 450 1.01 -8.08 21.09
N LYS A 451 1.41 -8.96 22.02
CA LYS A 451 1.36 -8.66 23.46
C LYS A 451 2.18 -7.41 23.79
N ARG A 452 3.36 -7.27 23.17
CA ARG A 452 4.30 -6.15 23.38
C ARG A 452 3.68 -4.81 22.97
N ASP A 453 3.11 -4.74 21.77
CA ASP A 453 2.58 -3.49 21.24
C ASP A 453 1.25 -3.11 21.91
N LEU A 454 0.41 -4.10 22.25
CA LEU A 454 -0.81 -3.86 23.05
C LEU A 454 -0.46 -3.33 24.44
N VAL A 455 0.50 -3.95 25.16
CA VAL A 455 0.88 -3.46 26.49
C VAL A 455 1.51 -2.06 26.40
N ARG A 456 2.34 -1.81 25.39
CA ARG A 456 2.90 -0.47 25.13
C ARG A 456 1.81 0.57 24.90
N LEU A 457 0.79 0.26 24.09
CA LEU A 457 -0.33 1.17 23.85
C LEU A 457 -1.10 1.46 25.15
N LEU A 458 -1.38 0.46 25.98
CA LEU A 458 -2.00 0.66 27.29
C LEU A 458 -1.18 1.62 28.16
N GLY A 459 0.14 1.43 28.22
CA GLY A 459 1.02 2.32 28.98
C GLY A 459 0.99 3.75 28.49
N ILE A 460 0.89 3.97 27.17
CA ILE A 460 0.78 5.31 26.58
C ILE A 460 -0.57 5.95 26.93
N LEU A 461 -1.68 5.21 26.82
CA LEU A 461 -3.01 5.73 27.13
C LEU A 461 -3.14 6.14 28.60
N CYS A 462 -2.55 5.38 29.52
CA CYS A 462 -2.56 5.64 30.97
C CYS A 462 -1.58 6.74 31.43
N HIS A 463 -0.64 7.16 30.59
CA HIS A 463 0.39 8.12 30.97
C HIS A 463 -0.23 9.45 31.43
N GLU A 464 0.08 9.85 32.67
CA GLU A 464 -0.39 11.10 33.30
C GLU A 464 -1.92 11.31 33.29
N ASN A 465 -2.71 10.22 33.19
CA ASN A 465 -4.16 10.30 33.17
C ASN A 465 -4.81 9.40 34.23
N LYS A 466 -5.13 9.98 35.41
CA LYS A 466 -5.70 9.25 36.54
C LYS A 466 -7.03 8.55 36.20
N ALA A 467 -7.91 9.19 35.43
CA ALA A 467 -9.21 8.61 35.08
C ALA A 467 -9.04 7.31 34.26
N VAL A 468 -8.06 7.29 33.35
CA VAL A 468 -7.73 6.13 32.51
C VAL A 468 -7.01 5.06 33.32
N GLN A 469 -6.10 5.45 34.22
CA GLN A 469 -5.47 4.53 35.19
C GLN A 469 -6.52 3.83 36.08
N ASP A 470 -7.55 4.57 36.54
CA ASP A 470 -8.63 4.03 37.35
C ASP A 470 -9.53 3.07 36.56
N ARG A 471 -9.83 3.39 35.28
CA ARG A 471 -10.54 2.47 34.38
C ARG A 471 -9.74 1.18 34.14
N ALA A 472 -8.43 1.30 33.89
CA ALA A 472 -7.55 0.15 33.74
C ALA A 472 -7.58 -0.76 34.98
N ARG A 473 -7.58 -0.19 36.18
CA ARG A 473 -7.78 -0.96 37.42
C ARG A 473 -9.13 -1.66 37.46
N GLN A 474 -10.22 -0.94 37.14
CA GLN A 474 -11.58 -1.49 37.19
C GLN A 474 -11.80 -2.67 36.22
N CYS A 475 -11.12 -2.68 35.07
CA CYS A 475 -11.19 -3.78 34.11
C CYS A 475 -10.10 -4.85 34.29
N GLY A 476 -9.39 -4.88 35.43
CA GLY A 476 -8.37 -5.90 35.73
C GLY A 476 -7.06 -5.76 34.93
N GLY A 477 -6.77 -4.55 34.46
CA GLY A 477 -5.59 -4.24 33.66
C GLY A 477 -4.28 -4.30 34.44
N ILE A 478 -4.30 -4.04 35.75
CA ILE A 478 -3.08 -4.12 36.59
C ILE A 478 -2.57 -5.56 36.65
N GLU A 479 -3.45 -6.50 36.96
CA GLU A 479 -3.14 -7.93 37.04
C GLU A 479 -2.74 -8.48 35.68
N ALA A 480 -3.42 -8.05 34.60
CA ALA A 480 -3.06 -8.41 33.23
C ALA A 480 -1.63 -7.97 32.89
N VAL A 481 -1.23 -6.74 33.22
CA VAL A 481 0.12 -6.22 32.96
C VAL A 481 1.16 -6.90 33.85
N MET A 482 0.88 -7.11 35.14
CA MET A 482 1.79 -7.80 36.06
C MET A 482 2.13 -9.22 35.57
N ASN A 483 1.15 -9.93 34.99
CA ASN A 483 1.38 -11.24 34.40
C ASN A 483 2.36 -11.20 33.21
N LEU A 484 2.49 -10.07 32.52
CA LEU A 484 3.40 -9.86 31.40
C LEU A 484 4.79 -9.34 31.83
N CYS A 485 5.01 -9.04 33.12
CA CYS A 485 6.30 -8.61 33.68
C CYS A 485 7.29 -9.77 33.87
N VAL A 486 7.26 -10.77 32.99
CA VAL A 486 8.13 -11.93 32.98
C VAL A 486 8.82 -12.05 31.63
N VAL A 487 9.94 -12.76 31.60
CA VAL A 487 10.61 -13.07 30.33
C VAL A 487 9.72 -14.01 29.51
N ASP A 488 9.62 -13.74 28.21
CA ASP A 488 8.95 -14.57 27.21
C ASP A 488 9.80 -14.53 25.94
N GLU A 489 10.49 -15.62 25.60
CA GLU A 489 11.39 -15.68 24.44
C GLU A 489 10.65 -15.46 23.11
N ARG A 490 9.34 -15.74 23.08
CA ARG A 490 8.50 -15.51 21.89
C ARG A 490 8.18 -14.03 21.67
N ASN A 491 8.30 -13.20 22.70
CA ASN A 491 7.98 -11.78 22.64
C ASN A 491 9.15 -10.93 23.18
N PRO A 492 10.20 -10.72 22.37
CA PRO A 492 11.31 -9.86 22.76
C PRO A 492 10.84 -8.48 23.23
N TYR A 493 11.42 -8.01 24.33
CA TYR A 493 11.12 -6.73 25.00
C TYR A 493 9.73 -6.61 25.66
N LEU A 494 8.94 -7.68 25.71
CA LEU A 494 7.61 -7.65 26.35
C LEU A 494 7.70 -7.23 27.83
N ARG A 495 8.65 -7.81 28.57
CA ARG A 495 8.84 -7.54 30.00
C ARG A 495 9.12 -6.06 30.26
N GLU A 496 10.02 -5.46 29.49
CA GLU A 496 10.43 -4.07 29.62
C GLU A 496 9.25 -3.13 29.36
N HIS A 497 8.47 -3.39 28.29
CA HIS A 497 7.25 -2.65 28.01
C HIS A 497 6.16 -2.85 29.08
N ALA A 498 6.03 -4.05 29.63
CA ALA A 498 5.09 -4.33 30.72
C ALA A 498 5.48 -3.60 32.00
N ILE A 499 6.76 -3.58 32.38
CA ILE A 499 7.27 -2.83 33.54
C ILE A 499 7.02 -1.32 33.36
N PHE A 500 7.31 -0.79 32.17
CA PHE A 500 7.05 0.62 31.89
C PHE A 500 5.55 0.96 31.94
N THR A 501 4.71 0.08 31.41
CA THR A 501 3.25 0.21 31.48
C THR A 501 2.75 0.16 32.92
N LEU A 502 3.30 -0.75 33.73
CA LEU A 502 2.99 -0.85 35.15
C LEU A 502 3.39 0.44 35.89
N HIS A 503 4.55 1.02 35.57
CA HIS A 503 4.93 2.33 36.10
C HIS A 503 3.87 3.40 35.76
N ASN A 504 3.47 3.53 34.48
CA ASN A 504 2.47 4.50 34.06
C ASN A 504 1.09 4.28 34.70
N LEU A 505 0.73 3.02 35.03
CA LEU A 505 -0.51 2.71 35.76
C LEU A 505 -0.47 3.14 37.23
N LEU A 506 0.71 3.24 37.84
CA LEU A 506 0.88 3.46 39.28
C LEU A 506 1.31 4.89 39.64
N VAL A 507 2.01 5.58 38.75
CA VAL A 507 2.50 6.94 39.00
C VAL A 507 1.35 7.88 39.30
N GLY A 508 1.40 8.52 40.47
CA GLY A 508 0.39 9.46 40.92
C GLY A 508 -0.96 8.84 41.34
N ASN A 509 -1.06 7.51 41.43
CA ASN A 509 -2.32 6.81 41.75
C ASN A 509 -2.15 5.83 42.93
N PRO A 510 -2.40 6.29 44.19
CA PRO A 510 -2.35 5.46 45.39
C PRO A 510 -3.33 4.28 45.36
N GLU A 511 -4.49 4.45 44.74
CA GLU A 511 -5.51 3.41 44.67
C GLU A 511 -5.06 2.23 43.78
N ASN A 512 -4.30 2.50 42.72
CA ASN A 512 -3.67 1.46 41.90
C ASN A 512 -2.46 0.83 42.62
N GLN A 513 -1.66 1.62 43.35
CA GLN A 513 -0.56 1.10 44.19
C GLN A 513 -1.06 0.11 45.24
N ALA A 514 -2.20 0.40 45.88
CA ALA A 514 -2.81 -0.48 46.86
C ALA A 514 -3.20 -1.86 46.28
N VAL A 515 -3.61 -1.93 45.00
CA VAL A 515 -3.88 -3.21 44.33
C VAL A 515 -2.60 -4.04 44.23
N VAL A 516 -1.51 -3.44 43.77
CA VAL A 516 -0.21 -4.12 43.66
C VAL A 516 0.30 -4.56 45.04
N ASP A 517 0.18 -3.73 46.06
CA ASP A 517 0.57 -4.06 47.44
C ASP A 517 -0.24 -5.22 48.03
N SER A 518 -1.49 -5.40 47.57
CA SER A 518 -2.32 -6.54 47.96
C SER A 518 -1.91 -7.85 47.28
N ILE A 519 -1.25 -7.75 46.12
CA ILE A 519 -0.72 -8.88 45.35
C ILE A 519 0.72 -9.13 45.84
N GLN A 520 0.89 -9.48 47.12
CA GLN A 520 2.20 -9.84 47.63
C GLN A 520 2.63 -11.23 47.12
N PRO A 521 3.93 -11.44 46.81
CA PRO A 521 4.43 -12.75 46.44
C PRO A 521 4.18 -13.74 47.56
N SER A 522 3.59 -14.88 47.23
CA SER A 522 3.40 -15.97 48.21
C SER A 522 4.71 -16.69 48.59
N GLY A 523 5.89 -16.18 48.21
CA GLY A 523 7.18 -16.80 48.52
C GLY A 523 8.42 -15.91 48.39
N LYS A 524 9.46 -16.25 49.15
CA LYS A 524 10.84 -15.73 48.99
C LYS A 524 11.64 -16.72 48.16
N TRP A 525 12.42 -16.21 47.21
CA TRP A 525 13.43 -16.99 46.50
C TRP A 525 14.56 -17.33 47.48
N ASP A 526 14.95 -18.60 47.55
CA ASP A 526 16.15 -19.00 48.26
C ASP A 526 17.42 -18.83 47.40
N ASP A 527 18.60 -18.98 48.02
CA ASP A 527 19.90 -18.85 47.36
C ASP A 527 20.16 -19.91 46.27
N THR A 528 19.24 -20.86 46.09
CA THR A 528 19.26 -21.88 45.02
C THR A 528 18.28 -21.60 43.89
N GLY A 529 17.54 -20.48 43.96
CA GLY A 529 16.57 -20.09 42.94
C GLY A 529 15.24 -20.83 43.03
N VAL A 530 14.88 -21.39 44.19
CA VAL A 530 13.59 -22.06 44.43
C VAL A 530 12.68 -21.12 45.23
N LEU A 531 11.42 -20.98 44.78
CA LEU A 531 10.42 -20.15 45.44
C LEU A 531 9.87 -20.86 46.69
N GLN A 532 10.29 -20.44 47.88
CA GLN A 532 9.80 -20.98 49.15
C GLN A 532 8.62 -20.17 49.68
N GLN A 533 7.54 -20.82 50.09
CA GLN A 533 6.41 -20.14 50.72
C GLN A 533 6.83 -19.48 52.04
N ILE A 534 6.39 -18.23 52.26
CA ILE A 534 6.65 -17.53 53.52
C ILE A 534 5.83 -18.23 54.62
N PRO A 535 6.45 -18.79 55.68
CA PRO A 535 5.71 -19.40 56.78
C PRO A 535 4.89 -18.32 57.49
N GLY A 536 3.56 -18.34 57.32
CA GLY A 536 2.63 -17.39 57.96
C GLY A 536 1.71 -16.61 57.01
N ALA A 537 1.84 -16.75 55.69
CA ALA A 537 0.87 -16.18 54.75
C ALA A 537 -0.44 -16.99 54.78
N VAL A 538 -1.38 -16.58 55.64
CA VAL A 538 -2.76 -17.07 55.61
C VAL A 538 -3.39 -16.64 54.29
N ARG A 539 -3.71 -17.60 53.41
CA ARG A 539 -4.59 -17.37 52.26
C ARG A 539 -5.94 -16.89 52.79
N LYS A 540 -6.30 -15.64 52.48
CA LYS A 540 -7.67 -15.14 52.63
C LYS A 540 -8.40 -15.28 51.31
#